data_AF-A0A2E1WZI2-F1
#
_entry.id   AF-A0A2E1WZI2-F1
#
_cell.length_a   1.000
_cell.length_b   1.000
_cell.length_c   1.000
_cell.angle_alpha   90.00
_cell.angle_beta   90.00
_cell.angle_gamma   90.00
#
_symmetry.space_group_name_H-M   'P 1'
#
loop_
_entity.id
_entity.type
_entity.pdbx_description
1 polymer ?
#
loop_
_entity_poly.entity_id
_entity_poly.type
_entity_poly.pdbx_seq_one_letter_code
_entity_poly.pdbx_strand_id
1 'polypeptide(L)'
;TGQLDKVENKDVLTRLGIEYEVEIPKNDFSVFLRLGIKETNSDMLFFTGFGIPIELSDKLKLLLDYSIDPGMMDEGVSHLFSFSLLNN
;
A
#
# COMPACT_ATOMS: atom_id res chain seq x y z
N THR A 1 12.51 25.56 -40.80
CA THR A 1 13.34 25.66 -39.59
C THR A 1 12.47 25.32 -38.39
N GLY A 2 12.21 24.03 -38.18
CA GLY A 2 12.72 23.33 -37.01
C GLY A 2 11.64 23.29 -35.93
N GLN A 3 10.69 22.35 -36.04
CA GLN A 3 9.82 22.01 -34.92
C GLN A 3 10.71 21.45 -33.81
N LEU A 4 10.78 22.15 -32.68
CA LEU A 4 11.39 21.63 -31.47
C LEU A 4 10.49 20.51 -30.97
N ASP A 5 10.88 19.27 -31.23
CA ASP A 5 10.26 18.11 -30.61
C ASP A 5 10.32 18.30 -29.09
N LYS A 6 9.16 18.50 -28.46
CA LYS A 6 9.03 18.40 -27.01
C LYS A 6 9.44 16.98 -26.65
N VAL A 7 10.65 16.82 -26.12
CA VAL A 7 11.05 15.60 -25.45
C VAL A 7 10.11 15.44 -24.25
N GLU A 8 9.12 14.56 -24.41
CA GLU A 8 8.20 14.19 -23.35
C GLU A 8 9.03 13.46 -22.30
N ASN A 9 9.35 14.17 -21.21
CA ASN A 9 10.03 13.59 -20.07
C ASN A 9 9.06 12.56 -19.47
N LYS A 10 9.35 11.27 -19.65
CA LYS A 10 8.55 10.21 -19.04
C LYS A 10 8.83 10.19 -17.55
N ASP A 11 7.81 10.51 -16.76
CA ASP A 11 7.87 10.33 -15.31
C ASP A 11 8.06 8.84 -15.01
N VAL A 12 9.20 8.49 -14.42
CA VAL A 12 9.48 7.11 -14.00
C VAL A 12 9.09 6.98 -12.53
N LEU A 13 8.17 6.06 -12.27
CA LEU A 13 7.67 5.74 -10.94
C LEU A 13 8.19 4.36 -10.53
N THR A 14 9.02 4.33 -9.50
CA THR A 14 9.54 3.09 -8.90
C THR A 14 8.93 2.90 -7.52
N ARG A 15 8.48 1.67 -7.20
CA ARG A 15 7.90 1.32 -5.91
C ARG A 15 8.54 0.06 -5.37
N LEU A 16 8.94 0.09 -4.11
CA LEU A 16 9.43 -1.08 -3.36
C LEU A 16 8.67 -1.17 -2.05
N GLY A 17 8.26 -2.37 -1.66
CA GLY A 17 7.50 -2.60 -0.44
C GLY A 17 7.90 -3.90 0.25
N ILE A 18 7.77 -3.92 1.56
CA ILE A 18 7.93 -5.08 2.42
C ILE A 18 6.67 -5.29 3.25
N GLU A 19 6.29 -6.55 3.44
CA GLU A 19 5.22 -6.97 4.33
C GLU A 19 5.83 -7.84 5.44
N TYR A 20 5.37 -7.62 6.67
CA TYR A 20 5.75 -8.39 7.84
C TYR A 20 4.50 -8.88 8.57
N GLU A 21 4.45 -10.18 8.85
CA GLU A 21 3.40 -10.80 9.64
C GLU A 21 3.80 -10.86 11.12
N VAL A 22 2.96 -10.31 11.98
CA VAL A 22 3.11 -10.33 13.43
C VAL A 22 2.09 -11.28 14.01
N GLU A 23 2.51 -12.49 14.37
CA GLU A 23 1.68 -13.44 15.10
C GLU A 23 1.48 -12.96 16.55
N ILE A 24 0.22 -12.89 17.00
CA ILE A 24 -0.14 -12.57 18.38
C ILE A 24 -0.54 -13.87 19.09
N PRO A 25 0.34 -14.46 19.94
CA PRO A 25 0.18 -15.82 20.44
C PRO A 25 -1.06 -16.05 21.29
N LYS A 26 -1.62 -14.98 21.87
CA LYS A 26 -2.74 -15.09 22.81
C LYS A 26 -4.07 -15.39 22.11
N ASN A 27 -4.22 -15.01 20.85
CA ASN A 27 -5.49 -15.04 20.11
C ASN A 27 -5.40 -15.76 18.76
N ASP A 28 -4.28 -16.45 18.48
CA ASP A 28 -4.05 -17.15 17.19
C ASP A 28 -4.34 -16.25 15.97
N PHE A 29 -3.96 -14.98 16.10
CA PHE A 29 -4.31 -13.91 15.18
C PHE A 29 -3.05 -13.21 14.70
N SER A 30 -2.99 -12.93 13.41
CA SER A 30 -1.83 -12.28 12.77
C SER A 30 -2.16 -10.86 12.36
N VAL A 31 -1.28 -9.89 12.62
CA VAL A 31 -1.34 -8.55 12.03
C VAL A 31 -0.34 -8.46 10.90
N PHE A 32 -0.76 -7.94 9.75
CA PHE A 32 0.15 -7.63 8.65
C PHE A 32 0.58 -6.17 8.75
N LEU A 33 1.88 -5.90 8.71
CA LEU A 33 2.45 -4.55 8.65
C LEU A 33 3.13 -4.37 7.29
N ARG A 34 2.86 -3.25 6.62
CA ARG A 34 3.37 -2.94 5.29
C ARG A 34 4.12 -1.63 5.31
N LEU A 35 5.31 -1.62 4.76
CA LEU A 35 6.12 -0.42 4.58
C LEU A 35 6.59 -0.39 3.13
N GLY A 36 6.71 0.80 2.56
CA GLY A 36 7.36 0.91 1.28
C GLY A 36 7.80 2.31 0.92
N ILE A 37 8.61 2.36 -0.13
CA ILE A 37 9.17 3.56 -0.71
C ILE A 37 8.68 3.71 -2.13
N LYS A 38 8.44 4.96 -2.51
CA LYS A 38 8.03 5.38 -3.84
C LYS A 38 9.02 6.44 -4.30
N GLU A 39 9.68 6.22 -5.42
CA GLU A 39 10.57 7.18 -6.06
C GLU A 39 9.93 7.71 -7.34
N THR A 40 9.96 9.03 -7.53
CA THR A 40 9.55 9.66 -8.79
C THR A 40 10.33 10.94 -8.99
N ASN A 41 10.96 11.09 -10.16
CA ASN A 41 11.63 12.32 -10.59
C ASN A 41 12.50 12.97 -9.48
N SER A 42 13.26 12.14 -8.74
CA SER A 42 14.12 12.50 -7.61
C SER A 42 13.45 12.76 -6.25
N ASP A 43 12.12 12.64 -6.14
CA ASP A 43 11.42 12.64 -4.86
C ASP A 43 11.24 11.22 -4.32
N MET A 44 11.58 11.02 -3.04
CA MET A 44 11.37 9.76 -2.32
C MET A 44 10.26 9.95 -1.27
N LEU A 45 9.20 9.16 -1.40
CA LEU A 45 8.04 9.15 -0.50
C LEU A 45 7.93 7.80 0.19
N PHE A 46 7.42 7.79 1.41
CA PHE A 46 7.17 6.58 2.19
C PHE A 46 5.68 6.32 2.29
N PHE A 47 5.26 5.07 2.13
CA PHE A 47 3.89 4.63 2.40
C PHE A 47 3.90 3.53 3.47
N THR A 48 2.81 3.45 4.21
CA THR A 48 2.64 2.44 5.27
C THR A 48 1.21 1.94 5.30
N GLY A 49 1.02 0.72 5.78
CA GLY A 49 -0.30 0.14 5.96
C GLY A 49 -0.28 -1.02 6.94
N PHE A 50 -1.48 -1.45 7.33
CA PHE A 50 -1.66 -2.63 8.14
C PHE A 50 -2.88 -3.44 7.69
N GLY A 51 -2.89 -4.72 8.03
CA GLY A 51 -3.97 -5.66 7.77
C GLY A 51 -4.34 -6.44 9.03
N ILE A 52 -5.64 -6.57 9.29
CA ILE A 52 -6.22 -7.24 10.47
C ILE A 52 -7.25 -8.28 9.98
N PRO A 53 -6.98 -9.60 10.10
CA PRO A 53 -7.90 -10.69 9.75
C PRO A 53 -8.88 -11.02 10.89
N ILE A 54 -10.09 -10.47 10.85
CA ILE A 54 -11.15 -10.73 11.84
C ILE A 54 -11.85 -12.05 11.52
N GLU A 55 -11.83 -13.01 12.44
CA GLU A 55 -12.59 -14.25 12.29
C GLU A 55 -14.09 -13.98 12.51
N LEU A 56 -14.91 -14.26 11.50
CA LEU A 56 -16.38 -14.13 11.57
C LEU A 56 -17.05 -15.47 11.88
N SER A 57 -16.46 -16.57 11.41
CA SER A 57 -16.83 -17.96 11.73
C SER A 57 -15.69 -18.91 11.35
N ASP A 58 -15.82 -20.19 11.67
CA ASP A 58 -14.83 -21.24 11.35
C ASP A 58 -14.44 -21.31 9.85
N LYS A 59 -15.32 -20.82 8.96
CA LYS A 59 -15.12 -20.84 7.50
C LYS A 59 -14.97 -19.46 6.89
N LEU A 60 -15.12 -18.39 7.67
CA LEU A 60 -15.20 -17.03 7.14
C LEU A 60 -14.29 -16.08 7.90
N LYS A 61 -13.34 -15.48 7.17
CA LYS A 61 -12.44 -14.46 7.69
C LYS A 61 -12.68 -13.14 6.93
N LEU A 62 -12.73 -12.05 7.67
CA LEU A 62 -12.77 -10.69 7.13
C LEU A 62 -11.38 -10.08 7.28
N LEU A 63 -10.68 -9.85 6.17
CA LEU A 63 -9.44 -9.07 6.18
C LEU A 63 -9.79 -7.59 6.03
N LEU A 64 -9.46 -6.81 7.06
CA LEU A 64 -9.50 -5.36 7.03
C LEU A 64 -8.10 -4.82 6.76
N ASP A 65 -7.92 -4.11 5.64
CA ASP A 65 -6.67 -3.45 5.31
C ASP A 65 -6.84 -1.93 5.32
N TYR A 66 -5.83 -1.25 5.83
CA TYR A 66 -5.69 0.20 5.77
C TYR A 66 -4.28 0.57 5.29
N SER A 67 -4.17 1.53 4.38
CA SER A 67 -2.89 2.13 4.01
C SER A 67 -2.97 3.62 3.81
N ILE A 68 -1.86 4.29 4.10
CA ILE A 68 -1.64 5.72 3.88
C ILE A 68 -0.48 5.88 2.90
N ASP A 69 -0.74 6.58 1.81
CA ASP A 69 0.23 6.88 0.75
C ASP A 69 0.23 8.39 0.50
N PRO A 70 1.35 9.10 0.75
CA PRO A 70 1.51 10.47 0.26
C PRO A 70 1.38 10.46 -1.26
N GLY A 71 0.32 11.05 -1.78
CA GLY A 71 0.03 11.17 -3.21
C GLY A 71 1.15 11.88 -3.96
N MET A 72 1.09 11.80 -5.28
CA MET A 72 2.08 12.43 -6.16
C MET A 72 1.62 13.83 -6.54
N MET A 73 2.56 14.76 -6.78
CA MET A 73 2.27 16.05 -7.45
C MET A 73 0.98 16.76 -6.97
N ASP A 74 0.97 17.25 -5.73
CA ASP A 74 -0.16 17.98 -5.12
C ASP A 74 -1.47 17.19 -4.91
N GLU A 75 -1.50 15.87 -5.10
CA GLU A 75 -2.67 15.02 -4.82
C GLU A 75 -3.01 14.90 -3.32
N GLY A 76 -2.13 15.35 -2.43
CA GLY A 76 -2.31 15.27 -0.99
C GLY A 76 -2.07 13.85 -0.44
N VAL A 77 -2.64 13.51 0.71
CA VAL A 77 -2.47 12.20 1.34
C VAL A 77 -3.64 11.28 0.99
N SER A 78 -3.35 10.12 0.41
CA SER A 78 -4.34 9.10 0.10
C SER A 78 -4.51 8.13 1.25
N HIS A 79 -5.76 7.85 1.60
CA HIS A 79 -6.16 6.84 2.57
C HIS A 79 -6.91 5.73 1.84
N LEU A 80 -6.42 4.50 1.90
CA LEU A 80 -7.07 3.35 1.30
C LEU A 80 -7.60 2.44 2.40
N PHE A 81 -8.90 2.16 2.34
CA PHE A 81 -9.56 1.15 3.16
C PHE A 81 -10.01 0.02 2.24
N SER A 82 -9.66 -1.21 2.58
CA SER A 82 -10.07 -2.40 1.84
C SER A 82 -10.60 -3.46 2.79
N PHE A 83 -11.60 -4.21 2.31
CA PHE A 83 -12.24 -5.29 3.04
C PHE A 83 -12.31 -6.50 2.11
N SER A 84 -11.77 -7.63 2.56
CA SER A 84 -11.84 -8.89 1.81
C SER A 84 -12.51 -9.96 2.65
N LEU A 85 -13.49 -10.65 2.07
CA LEU A 85 -14.10 -11.84 2.68
C LEU A 85 -13.41 -13.08 2.11
N LEU A 86 -12.75 -13.83 2.99
CA LEU A 86 -12.06 -15.07 2.69
C LEU A 86 -12.91 -16.23 3.19
N ASN A 87 -13.36 -17.07 2.26
CA ASN A 87 -14.10 -18.29 2.57
C ASN A 87 -13.14 -19.48 2.49
N ASN A 88 -12.89 -20.12 3.64
CA ASN A 88 -12.02 -21.28 3.80
C ASN A 88 -12.76 -22.61 3.63
#